data_AF-A0A2X3EYL1-F1
#
_entry.id   AF-A0A2X3EYL1-F1
#
_cell.length_a   1.000
_cell.length_b   1.000
_cell.length_c   1.000
_cell.angle_alpha   90.00
_cell.angle_beta   90.00
_cell.angle_gamma   90.00
#
_symmetry.space_group_name_H-M   'P 1'
#
loop_
_entity.id
_entity.type
_entity.pdbx_description
1 polymer ?
#
loop_
_entity_poly.entity_id
_entity_poly.type
_entity_poly.pdbx_seq_one_letter_code
_entity_poly.pdbx_strand_id
1 'polypeptide(L)' 'MFISDYRQLATNLFSDIYQLSFDGVGVTRQSYGPGETAVADYLSRFAREEGLSVHIDRAANLIFSQKGRQ' A
#
# COMPACT_ATOMS: atom_id res chain seq x y z
N MET A 1 2.62 20.79 -2.32
CA MET A 1 3.40 19.55 -2.24
C MET A 1 4.54 19.66 -3.23
N PHE A 2 5.78 19.53 -2.77
CA PHE A 2 6.98 19.58 -3.61
C PHE A 2 7.39 18.16 -4.03
N ILE A 3 8.18 18.03 -5.09
CA ILE A 3 8.65 16.72 -5.59
C ILE A 3 9.46 15.94 -4.53
N SER A 4 10.15 16.65 -3.63
CA SER A 4 10.87 16.05 -2.51
C SER A 4 9.96 15.35 -1.50
N ASP A 5 8.75 15.87 -1.29
CA ASP A 5 7.76 15.27 -0.37
C ASP A 5 7.30 13.91 -0.90
N TYR A 6 7.04 13.82 -2.21
CA TYR A 6 6.67 12.57 -2.86
C TYR A 6 7.80 11.54 -2.84
N ARG A 7 9.07 11.97 -2.99
CA ARG A 7 10.21 11.07 -2.88
C ARG A 7 10.30 10.48 -1.48
N GLN A 8 10.19 11.31 -0.44
CA GLN A 8 10.26 10.83 0.93
C GLN A 8 9.09 9.88 1.24
N LEU A 9 7.88 10.23 0.81
CA LEU A 9 6.70 9.39 0.94
C LEU A 9 6.89 8.03 0.28
N ALA A 10 7.35 8.01 -0.97
CA ALA A 10 7.61 6.78 -1.70
C ALA A 10 8.67 5.92 -1.00
N THR A 11 9.77 6.53 -0.55
CA THR A 11 10.83 5.81 0.19
C THR A 11 10.27 5.15 1.45
N ASN A 12 9.45 5.87 2.22
CA ASN A 12 8.86 5.34 3.45
C ASN A 12 7.89 4.18 3.14
N LEU A 13 6.98 4.36 2.18
CA LEU A 13 6.04 3.31 1.77
C LEU A 13 6.78 2.03 1.32
N PHE A 14 7.79 2.16 0.47
CA PHE A 14 8.54 0.99 0.00
C PHE A 14 9.34 0.32 1.13
N SER A 15 9.90 1.10 2.06
CA SER A 15 10.61 0.56 3.23
C SER A 15 9.66 -0.24 4.13
N ASP A 16 8.49 0.31 4.44
CA ASP A 16 7.51 -0.36 5.30
C ASP A 16 6.98 -1.64 4.65
N ILE A 17 6.66 -1.61 3.35
CA ILE A 17 6.25 -2.81 2.59
C ILE A 17 7.34 -3.89 2.61
N TYR A 18 8.60 -3.49 2.45
CA TYR A 18 9.73 -4.41 2.53
C TYR A 18 9.78 -5.08 3.91
N GLN A 19 9.70 -4.30 4.99
CA GLN A 19 9.74 -4.86 6.35
C GLN A 19 8.56 -5.82 6.64
N LEU A 20 7.37 -5.51 6.12
CA LEU A 20 6.18 -6.36 6.29
C LEU A 20 6.26 -7.72 5.58
N SER A 21 7.16 -7.87 4.61
CA SER A 21 7.21 -9.05 3.75
C SER A 21 8.61 -9.61 3.49
N PHE A 22 9.57 -9.18 4.31
CA PHE A 22 10.94 -9.69 4.28
C PHE A 22 11.00 -11.10 4.86
N ASP A 23 11.60 -12.02 4.12
CA ASP A 23 11.69 -13.45 4.48
C ASP A 23 13.08 -13.88 4.95
N GLY A 24 14.01 -12.94 5.10
CA GLY A 24 15.42 -13.20 5.45
C GLY A 24 16.38 -13.12 4.25
N VAL A 25 15.87 -13.23 3.02
CA VAL A 25 16.68 -13.10 1.78
C VAL A 25 16.20 -11.92 0.94
N GLY A 26 14.88 -11.74 0.84
CA GLY A 26 14.26 -10.68 0.08
C GLY A 26 12.78 -10.56 0.43
N VAL A 27 11.97 -10.19 -0.55
CA VAL A 27 10.52 -10.06 -0.36
C VAL A 27 9.82 -11.29 -0.91
N THR A 28 9.14 -12.04 -0.03
CA THR A 28 8.19 -13.08 -0.42
C THR A 28 6.78 -12.64 -0.04
N ARG A 29 5.93 -12.48 -1.05
CA ARG A 29 4.50 -12.14 -0.91
C ARG A 29 3.68 -13.08 -1.78
N GLN A 30 3.30 -14.21 -1.20
CA GLN A 30 2.45 -15.17 -1.86
C GLN A 30 1.05 -14.57 -2.06
N SER A 31 0.45 -14.78 -3.24
CA SER A 31 -0.94 -14.42 -3.49
C SER A 31 -1.86 -15.12 -2.49
N TYR A 32 -2.79 -14.36 -1.91
CA TYR A 32 -3.69 -14.75 -0.82
C TYR A 32 -2.98 -15.20 0.46
N GLY A 33 -1.68 -14.90 0.60
CA GLY A 33 -0.88 -15.24 1.76
C GLY A 33 -0.83 -14.11 2.80
N PRO A 34 -0.38 -14.42 4.04
CA PRO A 34 -0.30 -13.45 5.12
C PRO A 34 0.52 -12.19 4.78
N GLY A 35 1.61 -12.33 4.02
CA GLY A 35 2.44 -11.20 3.60
C GLY A 35 1.75 -10.25 2.62
N GLU A 36 0.90 -10.77 1.73
CA GLU A 36 0.07 -9.93 0.85
C GLU A 36 -1.00 -9.21 1.67
N THR A 37 -1.72 -9.92 2.55
CA THR A 37 -2.74 -9.33 3.42
C THR A 37 -2.17 -8.22 4.30
N ALA A 38 -1.01 -8.43 4.93
CA ALA A 38 -0.38 -7.43 5.80
C ALA A 38 -0.05 -6.14 5.03
N VAL A 39 0.47 -6.27 3.80
CA VAL A 39 0.77 -5.11 2.94
C VAL A 39 -0.51 -4.43 2.46
N ALA A 40 -1.53 -5.20 2.06
CA ALA A 40 -2.82 -4.66 1.64
C ALA A 40 -3.50 -3.86 2.76
N ASP A 41 -3.46 -4.36 4.00
CA ASP A 41 -4.00 -3.66 5.17
C ASP A 41 -3.22 -2.37 5.47
N TYR A 42 -1.88 -2.44 5.45
CA TYR A 42 -1.03 -1.26 5.63
C TYR A 42 -1.35 -0.17 4.61
N LEU A 43 -1.36 -0.50 3.32
CA LEU A 43 -1.66 0.45 2.25
C LEU A 43 -3.09 0.99 2.34
N SER A 44 -4.05 0.15 2.75
CA SER A 44 -5.44 0.56 2.94
C SER A 44 -5.60 1.58 4.07
N ARG A 45 -4.85 1.43 5.18
CA ARG A 45 -4.87 2.43 6.26
C ARG A 45 -4.24 3.74 5.80
N PHE A 46 -3.04 3.67 5.23
CA PHE A 46 -2.32 4.83 4.71
C PHE A 46 -3.19 5.62 3.71
N ALA A 47 -3.81 4.93 2.75
CA ALA A 47 -4.68 5.55 1.77
C ALA A 47 -5.87 6.30 2.41
N ARG A 48 -6.50 5.72 3.45
CA ARG A 48 -7.61 6.37 4.17
C ARG A 48 -7.14 7.59 4.96
N GLU A 49 -5.97 7.52 5.57
CA GLU A 49 -5.35 8.65 6.29
C GLU A 49 -5.05 9.83 5.35
N GLU A 50 -4.64 9.53 4.11
CA GLU A 50 -4.46 10.51 3.03
C GLU A 50 -5.79 10.93 2.34
N GLY A 51 -6.94 10.50 2.88
CA GLY A 51 -8.26 10.89 2.38
C GLY A 51 -8.73 10.18 1.11
N LEU A 52 -8.06 9.08 0.72
CA LEU A 52 -8.51 8.23 -0.39
C LEU A 52 -9.63 7.29 0.06
N SER A 53 -10.49 6.92 -0.89
CA SER A 53 -11.41 5.80 -0.73
C SER A 53 -10.69 4.49 -1.08
N VAL A 54 -10.99 3.45 -0.31
CA VAL A 54 -10.39 2.12 -0.47
C VAL A 54 -11.50 1.09 -0.67
N HIS A 55 -11.43 0.33 -1.76
CA HIS A 55 -12.33 -0.77 -2.07
C HIS A 55 -11.54 -2.03 -2.39
N ILE A 56 -12.04 -3.18 -1.96
CA ILE A 56 -11.50 -4.50 -2.29
C ILE A 56 -12.60 -5.25 -3.03
N ASP A 57 -12.33 -5.68 -4.25
CA ASP A 57 -13.30 -6.44 -5.05
C ASP A 57 -13.32 -7.93 -4.67
N ARG A 58 -14.16 -8.72 -5.36
CA ARG A 58 -14.30 -10.16 -5.10
C ARG A 58 -13.05 -10.98 -5.43
N ALA A 59 -12.13 -10.44 -6.23
CA ALA A 59 -10.87 -11.07 -6.60
C ALA A 59 -9.70 -10.56 -5.74
N ALA A 60 -9.99 -9.83 -4.65
CA ALA A 60 -9.02 -9.20 -3.76
C ALA A 60 -8.15 -8.12 -4.43
N ASN A 61 -8.58 -7.54 -5.56
CA ASN A 61 -7.90 -6.36 -6.09
C ASN A 61 -8.13 -5.18 -5.14
N LEU A 62 -7.03 -4.53 -4.74
CA LEU A 62 -7.06 -3.35 -3.89
C LEU A 62 -7.13 -2.08 -4.74
N ILE A 63 -8.25 -1.37 -4.67
CA ILE A 63 -8.55 -0.20 -5.50
C ILE A 63 -8.55 1.04 -4.64
N PHE A 64 -7.67 1.99 -4.98
CA PHE A 64 -7.60 3.32 -4.38
C PHE A 64 -8.20 4.36 -5.30
N SER A 65 -9.07 5.22 -4.77
CA SER A 65 -9.68 6.27 -5.56
C SER A 65 -9.80 7.59 -4.82
N GLN A 66 -9.74 8.67 -5.59
CA GLN A 66 -10.06 10.03 -5.15
C GLN A 66 -11.34 10.46 -5.88
N LYS A 67 -12.16 11.30 -5.24
CA LYS A 67 -13.26 11.93 -5.98
C LYS A 67 -12.67 12.77 -7.11
N GLY A 68 -13.15 12.56 -8.33
CA GLY A 68 -12.80 13.42 -9.46
C GLY A 68 -13.18 14.87 -9.14
N ARG A 69 -12.34 15.82 -9.57
CA ARG A 69 -12.73 17.24 -9.61
C ARG A 69 -13.77 17.40 -10.72
N GLN A 70 -14.89 18.04 -10.42
CA GLN A 70 -15.86 18.48 -11.43
C GLN A 70 -15.23 19.56 -12.33
#